data_AF-A0A378B865-F1
#
_entry.id   AF-A0A378B865-F1
#
_cell.length_a   1.000
_cell.length_b   1.000
_cell.length_c   1.000
_cell.angle_alpha   90.00
_cell.angle_beta   90.00
_cell.angle_gamma   90.00
#
_symmetry.space_group_name_H-M   'P 1'
#
loop_
_entity.id
_entity.type
_entity.pdbx_description
1 polymer ?
#
loop_
_entity_poly.entity_id
_entity_poly.type
_entity_poly.pdbx_seq_one_letter_code
_entity_poly.pdbx_strand_id
1 'polypeptide(L)'
;MNARTRERPNLIEHVTFRGDEYLFYPALPLDVVIVRGTHADEDGNLTTDEEVMKLEVLHAVLAARRYGAKVLAQVKYRVAKGSLHPKSITVPGNLIDAIVVCEEPQTDHRQTSSWAFDPALCGDIQLPAAQNAPAAAGPAQAYRADCLPLSDPRLRHQSRHRYSQ
;
A
#
# COMPACT_ATOMS: atom_id res chain seq x y z
N MET A 1 -2.63 -18.45 -14.55
CA MET A 1 -3.32 -18.83 -13.29
C MET A 1 -3.05 -20.30 -12.99
N ASN A 2 -2.58 -20.65 -11.78
CA ASN A 2 -2.22 -22.02 -11.40
C ASN A 2 -3.47 -22.87 -11.08
N ALA A 3 -3.29 -24.19 -10.84
CA ALA A 3 -4.39 -25.12 -10.57
C ALA A 3 -5.18 -24.77 -9.29
N ARG A 4 -4.47 -24.45 -8.20
CA ARG A 4 -5.09 -24.11 -6.90
C ARG A 4 -6.04 -22.92 -6.98
N THR A 5 -5.72 -21.91 -7.81
CA THR A 5 -6.60 -20.75 -7.97
C THR A 5 -7.87 -21.08 -8.75
N ARG A 6 -7.83 -22.03 -9.69
CA ARG A 6 -9.00 -22.41 -10.52
C ARG A 6 -10.08 -23.13 -9.73
N GLU A 7 -9.71 -23.77 -8.62
CA GLU A 7 -10.63 -24.49 -7.72
C GLU A 7 -11.34 -23.56 -6.73
N ARG A 8 -10.94 -22.28 -6.64
CA ARG A 8 -11.54 -21.31 -5.73
C ARG A 8 -12.79 -20.67 -6.35
N PRO A 9 -13.79 -20.33 -5.53
CA PRO A 9 -14.95 -19.58 -6.02
C PRO A 9 -14.53 -18.20 -6.53
N ASN A 10 -15.32 -17.64 -7.45
CA ASN A 10 -15.16 -16.26 -7.88
C ASN A 10 -15.38 -15.33 -6.69
N LEU A 11 -14.43 -14.41 -6.47
CA LEU A 11 -14.48 -13.45 -5.38
C LEU A 11 -15.12 -12.12 -5.77
N ILE A 12 -15.53 -11.96 -7.03
CA ILE A 12 -16.06 -10.71 -7.56
C ILE A 12 -17.46 -10.99 -8.05
N GLU A 13 -18.41 -10.20 -7.56
CA GLU A 13 -19.81 -10.29 -7.93
C GLU A 13 -20.16 -9.11 -8.85
N HIS A 14 -20.85 -9.40 -9.94
CA HIS A 14 -21.43 -8.37 -10.78
C HIS A 14 -22.83 -8.04 -10.25
N VAL A 15 -23.05 -6.79 -9.86
CA VAL A 15 -24.29 -6.35 -9.20
C VAL A 15 -24.90 -5.17 -9.93
N THR A 16 -26.23 -5.10 -9.94
CA THR A 16 -26.95 -3.91 -10.43
C THR A 16 -27.42 -3.10 -9.25
N PHE A 17 -27.02 -1.83 -9.19
CA PHE A 17 -27.45 -0.90 -8.15
C PHE A 17 -28.00 0.37 -8.80
N ARG A 18 -29.27 0.68 -8.51
CA ARG A 18 -30.00 1.84 -9.06
C ARG A 18 -30.01 1.93 -10.60
N GLY A 19 -29.98 0.78 -11.27
CA GLY A 19 -30.02 0.68 -12.72
C GLY A 19 -28.65 0.64 -13.40
N ASP A 20 -27.57 0.87 -12.65
CA ASP A 20 -26.20 0.82 -13.16
C ASP A 20 -25.48 -0.46 -12.70
N GLU A 21 -24.54 -0.93 -13.51
CA GLU A 21 -23.73 -2.13 -13.27
C GLU A 21 -22.47 -1.80 -12.46
N TYR A 22 -22.17 -2.63 -11.45
CA TYR A 22 -21.01 -2.49 -10.56
C TYR A 22 -20.35 -3.84 -10.30
N LEU A 23 -19.08 -3.79 -9.87
CA LEU A 23 -18.37 -4.92 -9.30
C LEU A 23 -18.35 -4.80 -7.77
N PHE A 24 -18.93 -5.77 -7.09
CA PHE A 24 -18.86 -5.90 -5.65
C PHE A 24 -17.68 -6.78 -5.25
N TYR A 25 -16.82 -6.20 -4.40
CA TYR A 25 -15.68 -6.88 -3.79
C TYR A 25 -16.01 -7.14 -2.32
N PRO A 26 -16.36 -8.39 -1.95
CA PRO A 26 -16.64 -8.75 -0.57
C PRO A 26 -15.38 -8.59 0.29
N ALA A 27 -15.56 -8.17 1.53
CA ALA A 27 -14.46 -8.05 2.48
C ALA A 27 -13.90 -9.45 2.81
N LEU A 28 -12.58 -9.58 2.72
CA LEU A 28 -11.89 -10.84 2.97
C LEU A 28 -11.59 -11.01 4.47
N PRO A 29 -11.98 -12.13 5.10
CA PRO A 29 -11.56 -12.45 6.46
C PRO A 29 -10.03 -12.54 6.56
N LEU A 30 -9.49 -12.07 7.68
CA LEU A 30 -8.05 -12.07 7.95
C LEU A 30 -7.80 -12.89 9.22
N ASP A 31 -6.78 -13.74 9.20
CA ASP A 31 -6.32 -14.50 10.37
C ASP A 31 -5.09 -13.82 11.01
N VAL A 32 -4.18 -13.32 10.16
CA VAL A 32 -2.94 -12.65 10.56
C VAL A 32 -2.67 -11.50 9.59
N VAL A 33 -2.21 -10.37 10.13
CA VAL A 33 -1.71 -9.23 9.38
C VAL A 33 -0.28 -8.94 9.86
N ILE A 34 0.63 -8.87 8.89
CA ILE A 34 2.02 -8.50 9.12
C ILE A 34 2.20 -7.09 8.57
N VAL A 35 2.64 -6.19 9.43
CA VAL A 35 2.97 -4.81 9.07
C VAL A 35 4.43 -4.53 9.36
N ARG A 36 4.92 -3.44 8.79
CA ARG A 36 6.28 -2.95 8.94
C ARG A 36 6.25 -1.50 9.40
N GLY A 37 7.21 -1.14 10.24
CA GLY A 37 7.54 0.25 10.51
C GLY A 37 8.97 0.40 11.01
N THR A 38 9.34 1.62 11.36
CA THR A 38 10.72 1.96 11.68
C THR A 38 11.02 1.76 13.17
N HIS A 39 10.19 2.34 14.04
CA HIS A 39 10.35 2.27 15.48
C HIS A 39 9.12 1.66 16.13
N ALA A 40 9.33 0.84 17.16
CA ALA A 40 8.30 0.53 18.16
C ALA A 40 8.80 0.90 19.56
N ASP A 41 7.97 1.59 20.34
CA ASP A 41 8.23 1.75 21.76
C ASP A 41 7.81 0.51 22.57
N GLU A 42 8.07 0.54 23.88
CA GLU A 42 7.77 -0.61 24.75
C GLU A 42 6.28 -0.85 24.99
N ASP A 43 5.42 0.13 24.68
CA ASP A 43 3.95 -0.03 24.67
C ASP A 43 3.44 -0.51 23.29
N GLY A 44 4.33 -0.68 22.32
CA GLY A 44 4.04 -1.15 20.97
C GLY A 44 3.65 -0.05 19.98
N ASN A 45 3.71 1.23 20.36
CA ASN A 45 3.39 2.32 19.43
C ASN A 45 4.38 2.31 18.27
N LEU A 46 3.86 2.31 17.05
CA LEU A 46 4.65 2.14 15.83
C LEU A 46 4.75 3.45 15.05
N THR A 47 5.94 3.78 14.57
CA THR A 47 6.17 4.85 13.58
C THR A 47 6.75 4.30 12.28
N THR A 48 6.78 5.13 11.23
CA THR A 48 7.17 4.75 9.86
C THR A 48 8.16 5.74 9.25
N ASP A 49 9.02 6.33 10.08
CA ASP A 49 9.86 7.48 9.71
C ASP A 49 10.84 7.18 8.56
N GLU A 50 11.46 6.00 8.54
CA GLU A 50 12.39 5.59 7.47
C GLU A 50 11.70 4.83 6.33
N GLU A 51 10.37 4.65 6.38
CA GLU A 51 9.63 4.04 5.28
C GLU A 51 9.43 5.04 4.15
N VAL A 52 9.48 4.58 2.90
CA VAL A 52 9.21 5.45 1.73
C VAL A 52 7.82 6.06 1.79
N MET A 53 6.87 5.30 2.35
CA MET A 53 5.48 5.69 2.45
C MET A 53 4.78 4.84 3.51
N LYS A 54 3.74 5.40 4.13
CA LYS A 54 2.96 4.71 5.16
C LYS A 54 2.05 3.61 4.60
N LEU A 55 1.70 3.67 3.30
CA LEU A 55 0.72 2.81 2.65
C LEU A 55 -0.57 2.69 3.50
N GLU A 56 -1.11 1.48 3.57
CA GLU A 56 -2.33 1.13 4.26
C GLU A 56 -2.05 0.46 5.61
N VAL A 57 -0.92 0.76 6.26
CA VAL A 57 -0.51 0.08 7.51
C VAL A 57 -1.58 0.17 8.60
N LEU A 58 -2.11 1.36 8.88
CA LEU A 58 -3.18 1.52 9.87
C LEU A 58 -4.48 0.82 9.43
N HIS A 59 -4.85 0.93 8.16
CA HIS A 59 -6.07 0.32 7.64
C HIS A 59 -6.01 -1.21 7.67
N ALA A 60 -4.85 -1.80 7.37
CA ALA A 60 -4.62 -3.24 7.48
C ALA A 60 -4.76 -3.72 8.92
N VAL A 61 -4.22 -2.96 9.89
CA VAL A 61 -4.36 -3.25 11.32
C VAL A 61 -5.82 -3.13 11.78
N LEU A 62 -6.55 -2.10 11.34
CA LEU A 62 -7.97 -1.95 11.65
C LEU A 62 -8.81 -3.09 11.06
N ALA A 63 -8.51 -3.51 9.82
CA ALA A 63 -9.13 -4.66 9.20
C ALA A 63 -8.82 -5.95 9.98
N ALA A 64 -7.58 -6.12 10.47
CA ALA A 64 -7.19 -7.23 11.33
C ALA A 64 -8.06 -7.27 12.59
N ARG A 65 -8.22 -6.13 13.28
CA ARG A 65 -9.02 -6.01 14.50
C ARG A 65 -10.50 -6.31 14.25
N ARG A 66 -11.06 -5.89 13.11
CA ARG A 66 -12.44 -6.24 12.72
C ARG A 66 -12.68 -7.76 12.71
N TYR A 67 -11.70 -8.55 12.27
CA TYR A 67 -11.80 -10.01 12.16
C TYR A 67 -11.19 -10.77 13.34
N GLY A 68 -10.66 -10.08 14.36
CA GLY A 68 -9.95 -10.73 15.47
C GLY A 68 -8.60 -11.34 15.08
N ALA A 69 -8.05 -10.92 13.94
CA ALA A 69 -6.76 -11.38 13.42
C ALA A 69 -5.60 -10.94 14.31
N LYS A 70 -4.49 -11.69 14.25
CA LYS A 70 -3.24 -11.31 14.91
C LYS A 70 -2.48 -10.25 14.12
N VAL A 71 -1.93 -9.25 14.80
CA VAL A 71 -1.14 -8.17 14.21
C VAL A 71 0.31 -8.30 14.66
N LEU A 72 1.20 -8.56 13.71
CA LEU A 72 2.64 -8.66 13.93
C LEU A 72 3.31 -7.48 13.24
N ALA A 73 4.11 -6.70 13.97
CA ALA A 73 4.82 -5.56 13.39
C ALA A 73 6.34 -5.81 13.40
N GLN A 74 6.94 -5.92 12.21
CA GLN A 74 8.39 -5.94 12.06
C GLN A 74 8.92 -4.51 12.16
N VAL A 75 9.93 -4.29 13.00
CA VAL A 75 10.53 -2.97 13.18
C VAL A 75 12.04 -2.97 13.08
N LYS A 76 12.63 -1.84 12.71
CA LYS A 76 14.08 -1.65 12.72
C LYS A 76 14.62 -1.42 14.13
N TYR A 77 13.91 -0.63 14.94
CA TYR A 77 14.36 -0.26 16.28
C TYR A 77 13.27 -0.47 17.34
N ARG A 78 13.69 -0.96 18.50
CA ARG A 78 12.92 -0.86 19.74
C ARG A 78 13.41 0.34 20.53
N VAL A 79 12.52 1.24 20.91
CA VAL A 79 12.85 2.48 21.61
C VAL A 79 12.18 2.54 22.99
N ALA A 80 12.61 3.49 23.83
CA ALA A 80 12.07 3.65 25.17
C ALA A 80 10.61 4.10 25.15
N LYS A 81 9.84 3.69 26.16
CA LYS A 81 8.46 4.13 26.33
C LYS A 81 8.36 5.66 26.36
N GLY A 82 7.41 6.21 25.58
CA GLY A 82 7.13 7.65 25.56
C GLY A 82 8.19 8.51 24.86
N SER A 83 9.20 7.91 24.22
CA SER A 83 10.20 8.66 23.45
C SER A 83 9.72 9.05 22.05
N LEU A 84 8.66 8.41 21.55
CA LEU A 84 8.09 8.70 20.24
C LEU A 84 7.20 9.95 20.30
N HIS A 85 7.33 10.82 19.29
CA HIS A 85 6.48 12.00 19.20
C HIS A 85 5.02 11.58 18.94
N PRO A 86 4.02 11.99 19.75
CA PRO A 86 2.66 11.48 19.62
C PRO A 86 2.02 11.67 18.23
N LYS A 87 2.39 12.73 17.51
CA LYS A 87 1.90 12.99 16.14
C LYS A 87 2.59 12.16 15.05
N SER A 88 3.71 11.50 15.33
CA SER A 88 4.38 10.61 14.36
C SER A 88 3.90 9.15 14.47
N ILE A 89 3.21 8.80 15.57
CA ILE A 89 2.63 7.47 15.76
C ILE A 89 1.69 7.15 14.60
N THR A 90 2.02 6.08 13.88
CA THR A 90 1.27 5.58 12.72
C THR A 90 0.27 4.52 13.14
N VAL A 91 0.65 3.64 14.09
CA VAL A 91 -0.26 2.64 14.67
C VAL A 91 -0.15 2.69 16.20
N PRO A 92 -1.27 2.89 16.91
CA PRO A 92 -1.32 2.75 18.36
C PRO A 92 -0.96 1.34 18.83
N GLY A 93 -0.14 1.23 19.88
CA GLY A 93 0.41 -0.04 20.32
C GLY A 93 -0.62 -1.07 20.80
N ASN A 94 -1.76 -0.63 21.33
CA ASN A 94 -2.86 -1.53 21.70
C ASN A 94 -3.46 -2.30 20.51
N LEU A 95 -3.19 -1.87 19.28
CA LEU A 95 -3.63 -2.55 18.07
C LEU A 95 -2.61 -3.56 17.52
N ILE A 96 -1.47 -3.74 18.18
CA ILE A 96 -0.41 -4.66 17.78
C ILE A 96 -0.27 -5.78 18.83
N ASP A 97 -0.18 -7.04 18.38
CA ASP A 97 -0.07 -8.20 19.28
C ASP A 97 1.38 -8.61 19.53
N ALA A 98 2.27 -8.39 18.57
CA ALA A 98 3.70 -8.64 18.75
C ALA A 98 4.57 -7.68 17.92
N ILE A 99 5.68 -7.27 18.53
CA ILE A 99 6.76 -6.55 17.86
C ILE A 99 7.89 -7.53 17.54
N VAL A 100 8.34 -7.54 16.29
CA VAL A 100 9.48 -8.32 15.82
C VAL A 100 10.59 -7.37 15.44
N VAL A 101 11.61 -7.25 16.29
CA VAL A 101 12.78 -6.41 16.00
C VAL A 101 13.66 -7.12 14.99
N CYS A 102 14.02 -6.44 13.91
CA CYS A 102 14.86 -6.98 12.87
C CYS A 102 16.32 -7.06 13.33
N GLU A 103 16.92 -8.25 13.28
CA GLU A 103 18.31 -8.48 13.69
C GLU A 103 19.31 -7.96 12.66
N GLU A 104 19.02 -8.11 11.37
CA GLU A 104 19.84 -7.60 10.26
C GLU A 104 19.09 -6.59 9.37
N PRO A 105 18.94 -5.32 9.78
CA PRO A 105 18.20 -4.34 9.01
C PRO A 105 18.70 -4.10 7.58
N GLN A 106 19.99 -4.30 7.33
CA GLN A 106 20.62 -4.07 6.02
C GLN A 106 20.20 -5.09 4.96
N THR A 107 19.78 -6.28 5.38
CA THR A 107 19.37 -7.40 4.51
C THR A 107 17.86 -7.62 4.60
N ASP A 108 17.33 -7.64 5.82
CA ASP A 108 15.95 -8.06 6.12
C ASP A 108 14.98 -6.90 6.41
N HIS A 109 15.45 -5.64 6.35
CA HIS A 109 14.62 -4.43 6.54
C HIS A 109 14.91 -3.33 5.51
N ARG A 110 15.34 -3.70 4.30
CA ARG A 110 15.70 -2.74 3.24
C ARG A 110 14.51 -1.88 2.85
N GLN A 111 14.73 -0.58 2.66
CA GLN A 111 13.70 0.39 2.26
C GLN A 111 13.12 0.07 0.86
N THR A 112 13.96 -0.42 -0.06
CA THR A 112 13.53 -0.95 -1.37
C THR A 112 14.38 -2.16 -1.80
N SER A 113 14.09 -2.72 -2.98
CA SER A 113 14.94 -3.76 -3.59
C SER A 113 16.36 -3.29 -3.91
N SER A 114 16.58 -1.98 -4.04
CA SER A 114 17.83 -1.37 -4.46
C SER A 114 18.59 -0.73 -3.30
N TRP A 115 17.89 -0.07 -2.38
CA TRP A 115 18.50 0.67 -1.27
C TRP A 115 18.17 0.04 0.07
N ALA A 116 19.19 -0.10 0.93
CA ALA A 116 18.96 -0.47 2.32
C ALA A 116 18.28 0.68 3.08
N PHE A 117 18.80 1.91 2.91
CA PHE A 117 18.19 3.14 3.38
C PHE A 117 18.69 4.32 2.52
N ASP A 118 17.78 5.19 2.13
CA ASP A 118 18.05 6.48 1.48
C ASP A 118 17.14 7.55 2.12
N PRO A 119 17.72 8.56 2.82
CA PRO A 119 16.94 9.61 3.47
C PRO A 119 16.16 10.50 2.50
N ALA A 120 16.52 10.52 1.21
CA ALA A 120 15.76 11.22 0.20
C ALA A 120 14.41 10.55 -0.11
N LEU A 121 14.29 9.23 0.11
CA LEU A 121 13.07 8.47 -0.16
C LEU A 121 12.02 8.60 0.95
N CYS A 122 12.42 8.91 2.18
CA CYS A 122 11.50 9.21 3.29
C CYS A 122 11.22 10.72 3.46
N GLY A 123 11.86 11.58 2.66
CA GLY A 123 11.66 13.03 2.68
C GLY A 123 12.44 13.77 3.76
N ASP A 124 13.42 13.12 4.40
CA ASP A 124 14.30 13.74 5.39
C ASP A 124 15.26 14.75 4.76
N ILE A 125 15.64 14.51 3.50
CA ILE A 125 16.49 15.42 2.72
C ILE A 125 15.93 15.63 1.32
N GLN A 126 16.32 16.75 0.70
CA GLN A 126 16.07 17.03 -0.71
C GLN A 126 17.41 17.10 -1.45
N LEU A 127 17.60 16.20 -2.41
CA LEU A 127 18.81 16.21 -3.25
C LEU A 127 18.79 17.38 -4.24
N PRO A 128 19.97 17.91 -4.65
CA PRO A 128 20.05 18.96 -5.67
C PRO A 128 19.40 18.54 -6.99
N ALA A 129 18.70 19.47 -7.64
CA ALA A 129 17.97 19.22 -8.89
C ALA A 129 18.81 18.57 -10.01
N ALA A 130 20.12 18.88 -10.08
CA ALA A 130 21.03 18.28 -11.06
C ALA A 130 21.24 16.77 -10.88
N GLN A 131 21.08 16.26 -9.64
CA GLN A 131 21.17 14.83 -9.32
C GLN A 131 19.82 14.12 -9.41
N ASN A 132 18.72 14.88 -9.37
CA ASN A 132 17.34 14.41 -9.56
C ASN A 132 16.88 14.52 -11.02
N ALA A 133 17.79 14.77 -11.96
CA ALA A 133 17.44 14.74 -13.37
C ALA A 133 16.86 13.35 -13.67
N PRO A 134 15.63 13.24 -14.20
CA PRO A 134 15.10 11.95 -14.61
C PRO A 134 16.13 11.33 -15.55
N ALA A 135 16.48 10.06 -15.33
CA ALA A 135 17.30 9.32 -16.27
C ALA A 135 16.75 9.62 -17.66
N ALA A 136 17.61 10.07 -18.57
CA ALA A 136 17.21 10.52 -19.90
C ALA A 136 16.18 9.53 -20.42
N ALA A 137 14.94 9.98 -20.61
CA ALA A 137 13.85 9.11 -20.97
C ALA A 137 14.35 8.31 -22.18
N GLY A 138 14.58 7.01 -21.99
CA GLY A 138 14.82 6.11 -23.12
C GLY A 138 13.70 6.36 -24.12
N PRO A 139 13.97 6.25 -25.43
CA PRO A 139 13.05 6.69 -26.47
C PRO A 139 11.66 6.25 -26.06
N ALA A 140 10.76 7.22 -25.82
CA ALA A 140 9.41 6.92 -25.37
C ALA A 140 8.88 5.90 -26.36
N GLN A 141 8.87 4.64 -25.95
CA GLN A 141 8.29 3.60 -26.76
C GLN A 141 6.83 3.90 -26.57
N ALA A 142 6.31 4.72 -27.48
CA ALA A 142 4.91 4.96 -27.63
C ALA A 142 4.33 3.57 -27.84
N TYR A 143 3.91 2.95 -26.75
CA TYR A 143 2.79 2.05 -26.80
C TYR A 143 1.66 2.93 -27.33
N ARG A 144 1.56 3.00 -28.66
CA ARG A 144 0.28 3.22 -29.28
C ARG A 144 -0.59 2.14 -28.65
N ALA A 145 -1.45 2.57 -27.72
CA ALA A 145 -2.71 1.91 -27.59
C ALA A 145 -3.33 2.04 -28.98
N ASP A 146 -3.04 1.05 -29.84
CA ASP A 146 -3.92 0.71 -30.92
C ASP A 146 -5.20 0.25 -30.21
N CYS A 147 -5.97 1.23 -29.75
CA CYS A 147 -7.38 1.07 -29.51
C CYS A 147 -7.90 0.53 -30.83
N LEU A 148 -8.07 -0.78 -30.90
CA LEU A 148 -8.80 -1.42 -31.99
C LEU A 148 -10.04 -0.55 -32.19
N PRO A 149 -10.26 -0.01 -33.40
CA PRO A 149 -11.42 0.83 -33.63
C PRO A 149 -12.63 -0.02 -33.25
N LEU A 150 -13.40 0.46 -32.25
CA LEU A 150 -14.69 -0.11 -31.91
C LEU A 150 -15.54 -0.04 -33.19
N SER A 151 -15.53 -1.12 -33.96
CA SER A 151 -16.30 -1.31 -35.18
C SER A 151 -17.77 -1.58 -34.87
N ASP A 152 -18.18 -1.49 -33.60
CA ASP A 152 -19.57 -1.62 -33.17
C ASP A 152 -20.25 -0.24 -33.14
N PRO A 153 -21.16 0.05 -34.09
CA PRO A 153 -21.90 1.32 -34.12
C PRO A 153 -22.87 1.53 -32.95
N ARG A 154 -23.10 0.53 -32.06
CA ARG A 154 -24.06 0.64 -30.94
C ARG A 154 -23.54 1.42 -29.73
N LEU A 155 -22.22 1.65 -29.61
CA LEU A 155 -21.61 2.37 -28.47
C LEU A 155 -21.45 3.89 -28.67
N ARG A 156 -21.91 4.45 -29.80
CA ARG A 156 -21.76 5.88 -30.12
C ARG A 156 -22.74 6.82 -29.39
N HIS A 157 -23.74 6.28 -28.69
CA HIS A 157 -24.91 7.08 -28.31
C HIS A 157 -24.91 7.72 -26.92
N GLN A 158 -23.90 7.50 -26.07
CA GLN A 158 -23.96 7.97 -24.67
C GLN A 158 -22.90 9.02 -24.26
N SER A 159 -22.06 9.54 -25.16
CA SER A 159 -21.01 10.50 -24.77
C SER A 159 -21.28 11.96 -25.17
N ARG A 160 -22.54 12.37 -25.38
CA ARG A 160 -22.88 13.75 -25.78
C ARG A 160 -23.97 14.41 -24.92
N HIS A 161 -23.77 14.49 -23.61
CA HIS A 161 -24.39 15.53 -22.77
C HIS A 161 -23.37 15.99 -21.73
N ARG A 162 -22.41 16.82 -22.13
CA ARG A 162 -22.33 18.26 -21.83
C ARG A 162 -22.57 18.63 -20.36
N TYR A 163 -21.46 18.81 -19.63
CA TYR A 163 -21.30 19.92 -18.69
C TYR A 163 -21.48 21.24 -19.46
N SER A 164 -22.51 21.97 -19.08
CA SER A 164 -22.77 23.36 -19.42
C SER A 164 -23.80 23.82 -18.39
N GLN A 165 -23.32 24.35 -17.28
CA GLN A 165 -23.80 25.45 -16.45
C GLN A 165 -22.84 25.54 -15.25
#